data_AF-A0A0G1FIT9-F1
#
_entry.id   AF-A0A0G1FIT9-F1
#
_cell.length_a   1.000
_cell.length_b   1.000
_cell.length_c   1.000
_cell.angle_alpha   90.00
_cell.angle_beta   90.00
_cell.angle_gamma   90.00
#
_symmetry.space_group_name_H-M   'P 1'
#
loop_
_entity.id
_entity.type
_entity.pdbx_description
1 polymer ?
#
loop_
_entity_poly.entity_id
_entity_poly.type
_entity_poly.pdbx_seq_one_letter_code
_entity_poly.pdbx_strand_id
1 'polypeptide(L)'
;MAFRFRRESARAFLTNGGERGPQITVIPPGTYRINTALFTVDLMPVLDIPDNQVGIVTTKEGTPLPTGEIAGREVQGHNSFQDAQAFINAGGFKGLQEQVILAGRYFINPLFAKVEMKEMTSVPIANVGVVIAFVGAEGHDVTGEAFKHGNLVSRGQKGVWVDPLDPGKYAINPYTHKVECVPTANVVLNWATGKTEAHQLDKNLSTITVRSSDGFKFNLDVSQIIHIPRNEAPKVIARFGNMSNLVTQVLEPTIGNYFRNAAQRSDAIDFLKNRSERQNEAKAAIAAGLTDYNVNAVDTLIGDIVPPEELMKTLTDRKLAEQRKVTFDTQKTAEETRKELEQAKAIADTQANVVSSQRTVEIAKFNAEAAVNNANGVAQSRIINAEAEARATIVTGNAEGTRITAVGEAEAKVIQLKTNAVGQGNFALIEVGKALAASGLKLVPDIIAGGGAEGGNSGIVQVLMAGLLRDMATKRQNEANTAIEEPKA
;
A
#
# COMPACT_ATOMS: atom_id res chain seq x y z
N MET A 1 -46.57 35.85 -71.76
CA MET A 1 -46.80 35.44 -73.17
C MET A 1 -45.81 34.31 -73.47
N ALA A 2 -46.24 33.06 -73.35
CA ALA A 2 -45.35 31.89 -73.38
C ALA A 2 -45.26 31.30 -74.80
N PHE A 3 -44.23 31.67 -75.56
CA PHE A 3 -43.95 31.08 -76.87
C PHE A 3 -43.31 29.70 -76.67
N ARG A 4 -44.13 28.64 -76.69
CA ARG A 4 -43.68 27.26 -76.78
C ARG A 4 -43.54 26.91 -78.26
N PHE A 5 -42.31 26.85 -78.75
CA PHE A 5 -41.98 26.53 -80.16
C PHE A 5 -42.80 25.36 -80.70
N ARG A 6 -43.75 25.63 -81.61
CA ARG A 6 -44.33 24.57 -82.46
C ARG A 6 -43.33 24.26 -83.58
N ARG A 7 -42.53 23.22 -83.39
CA ARG A 7 -41.63 22.64 -84.42
C ARG A 7 -42.39 21.96 -85.58
N GLU A 8 -43.70 22.15 -85.65
CA GLU A 8 -44.62 21.57 -86.64
C GLU A 8 -44.55 22.29 -88.00
N SER A 9 -44.06 23.53 -88.06
CA SER A 9 -44.05 24.34 -89.29
C SER A 9 -42.68 24.94 -89.58
N ALA A 10 -42.06 24.57 -90.70
CA ALA A 10 -40.76 25.06 -91.18
C ALA A 10 -40.67 26.60 -91.17
N ARG A 11 -41.75 27.24 -91.62
CA ARG A 11 -41.87 28.70 -91.70
C ARG A 11 -41.90 29.35 -90.32
N ALA A 12 -42.56 28.73 -89.33
CA ALA A 12 -42.63 29.24 -87.96
C ALA A 12 -41.30 29.07 -87.21
N PHE A 13 -40.51 28.05 -87.55
CA PHE A 13 -39.17 27.87 -87.00
C PHE A 13 -38.21 28.96 -87.51
N LEU A 14 -38.18 29.21 -88.82
CA LEU A 14 -37.29 30.21 -89.41
C LEU A 14 -37.66 31.65 -89.05
N THR A 15 -38.95 31.95 -88.87
CA THR A 15 -39.42 33.31 -88.53
C THR A 15 -39.25 33.68 -87.06
N ASN A 16 -39.11 32.71 -86.16
CA ASN A 16 -38.96 32.92 -84.71
C ASN A 16 -37.51 32.70 -84.23
N GLY A 17 -36.51 32.99 -85.06
CA GLY A 17 -35.10 32.89 -84.69
C GLY A 17 -34.55 31.46 -84.64
N GLY A 18 -35.11 30.53 -85.41
CA GLY A 18 -34.57 29.18 -85.56
C GLY A 18 -33.26 29.19 -86.35
N GLU A 19 -32.21 28.64 -85.75
CA GLU A 19 -30.87 28.58 -86.34
C GLU A 19 -30.55 27.19 -86.89
N ARG A 20 -29.66 27.14 -87.89
CA ARG A 20 -29.15 25.89 -88.47
C ARG A 20 -28.09 25.29 -87.55
N GLY A 21 -28.32 24.07 -87.06
CA GLY A 21 -27.36 23.33 -86.22
C GLY A 21 -28.05 22.50 -85.15
N PRO A 22 -27.27 21.87 -84.25
CA PRO A 22 -27.81 21.22 -83.06
C PRO A 22 -28.67 22.21 -82.27
N GLN A 23 -29.90 21.82 -81.97
CA GLN A 23 -30.81 22.69 -81.24
C GLN A 23 -30.49 22.64 -79.75
N ILE A 24 -30.43 23.79 -79.10
CA ILE A 24 -30.09 23.87 -77.67
C ILE A 24 -31.24 23.35 -76.78
N THR A 25 -32.49 23.56 -77.21
CA THR A 25 -33.70 23.16 -76.48
C THR A 25 -33.95 21.66 -76.58
N VAL A 26 -34.04 20.99 -75.43
CA VAL A 26 -34.40 19.57 -75.29
C VAL A 26 -35.90 19.38 -75.40
N ILE A 27 -36.32 18.27 -76.01
CA ILE A 27 -37.72 17.84 -75.99
C ILE A 27 -37.87 16.76 -74.91
N PRO A 28 -38.75 16.95 -73.90
CA PRO A 28 -38.99 15.93 -72.88
C PRO A 28 -39.70 14.71 -73.50
N PRO A 29 -39.63 13.52 -72.88
CA PRO A 29 -40.26 12.31 -73.42
C PRO A 29 -41.77 12.52 -73.67
N GLY A 30 -42.23 12.12 -74.85
CA GLY A 30 -43.62 12.30 -75.27
C GLY A 30 -43.80 12.08 -76.77
N THR A 31 -45.04 12.20 -77.23
CA THR A 31 -45.38 12.11 -78.67
C THR A 31 -45.43 13.51 -79.27
N TYR A 32 -44.56 13.77 -80.25
CA TYR A 32 -44.46 15.06 -80.93
C TYR A 32 -44.59 14.90 -82.44
N ARG A 33 -45.25 15.87 -83.09
CA ARG A 33 -45.32 15.96 -84.55
C ARG A 33 -44.14 16.77 -85.06
N ILE A 34 -43.03 16.11 -85.37
CA ILE A 34 -41.79 16.73 -85.86
C ILE A 34 -41.64 16.45 -87.36
N ASN A 35 -41.30 17.48 -88.13
CA ASN A 35 -41.00 17.31 -89.55
C ASN A 35 -39.59 16.69 -89.73
N THR A 36 -39.56 15.39 -90.05
CA THR A 36 -38.33 14.62 -90.22
C THR A 36 -37.51 14.99 -91.46
N ALA A 37 -38.06 15.76 -92.40
CA ALA A 37 -37.30 16.30 -93.53
C ALA A 37 -36.41 17.49 -93.16
N LEU A 38 -36.69 18.15 -92.03
CA LEU A 38 -35.96 19.33 -91.55
C LEU A 38 -35.17 19.08 -90.26
N PHE A 39 -35.61 18.12 -89.45
CA PHE A 39 -35.00 17.83 -88.15
C PHE A 39 -34.67 16.35 -88.01
N THR A 40 -33.43 16.08 -87.58
CA THR A 40 -33.03 14.78 -87.04
C THR A 40 -33.26 14.79 -85.55
N VAL A 41 -33.82 13.70 -85.01
CA VAL A 41 -34.08 13.55 -83.57
C VAL A 41 -33.20 12.43 -83.06
N ASP A 42 -32.27 12.79 -82.17
CA ASP A 42 -31.41 11.83 -81.50
C ASP A 42 -31.94 11.56 -80.09
N LEU A 43 -32.07 10.28 -79.75
CA LEU A 43 -32.45 9.86 -78.41
C LEU A 43 -31.22 9.86 -77.52
N MET A 44 -31.27 10.66 -76.46
CA MET A 44 -30.21 10.74 -75.47
C MET A 44 -30.68 10.19 -74.13
N PRO A 45 -29.79 9.54 -73.35
CA PRO A 45 -30.14 9.07 -72.01
C PRO A 45 -30.51 10.27 -71.13
N VAL A 46 -31.54 10.09 -70.31
CA VAL A 46 -31.96 11.09 -69.33
C VAL A 46 -30.97 11.08 -68.18
N LEU A 47 -30.62 12.26 -67.66
CA LEU A 47 -29.78 12.37 -66.48
C LEU A 47 -30.62 12.02 -65.24
N ASP A 48 -30.19 11.00 -64.51
CA ASP A 48 -30.79 10.62 -63.23
C ASP A 48 -29.72 10.73 -62.15
N ILE A 49 -29.92 11.64 -61.21
CA ILE A 49 -29.01 11.85 -60.09
C ILE A 49 -29.59 11.09 -58.90
N PRO A 50 -28.90 10.04 -58.40
CA PRO A 50 -29.41 9.25 -57.30
C PRO A 50 -29.39 10.04 -55.99
N ASP A 51 -30.16 9.56 -55.01
CA ASP A 51 -30.23 10.15 -53.69
C ASP A 51 -28.84 10.18 -53.02
N ASN A 52 -28.56 11.23 -52.25
CA ASN A 52 -27.26 11.55 -51.63
C ASN A 52 -26.13 11.95 -52.59
N GLN A 53 -26.42 12.13 -53.88
CA GLN A 53 -25.47 12.70 -54.83
C GLN A 53 -25.90 14.09 -55.29
N VAL A 54 -24.91 14.85 -55.73
CA VAL A 54 -25.03 16.18 -56.33
C VAL A 54 -24.46 16.17 -57.73
N GLY A 55 -25.19 16.80 -58.65
CA GLY A 55 -24.73 17.04 -60.01
C GLY A 55 -23.92 18.32 -60.08
N ILE A 56 -22.63 18.19 -60.37
CA ILE A 56 -21.74 19.31 -60.65
C ILE A 56 -21.85 19.62 -62.14
N VAL A 57 -22.26 20.84 -62.47
CA VAL A 57 -22.56 21.23 -63.85
C VAL A 57 -21.37 22.00 -64.44
N THR A 58 -20.96 21.59 -65.63
CA THR A 58 -20.02 22.34 -66.48
C THR A 58 -20.73 22.69 -67.79
N THR A 59 -21.00 23.98 -68.01
CA THR A 59 -21.61 24.49 -69.24
C THR A 59 -20.55 24.70 -70.31
N LYS A 60 -20.87 24.39 -71.56
CA LYS A 60 -19.96 24.60 -72.71
C LYS A 60 -20.27 25.91 -73.45
N GLU A 61 -21.48 26.42 -73.29
CA GLU A 61 -21.97 27.65 -73.90
C GLU A 61 -22.33 28.69 -72.83
N GLY A 62 -22.22 29.97 -73.19
CA GLY A 62 -22.43 31.10 -72.29
C GLY A 62 -21.35 32.17 -72.43
N THR A 63 -21.43 33.21 -71.60
CA THR A 63 -20.42 34.26 -71.51
C THR A 63 -19.10 33.70 -70.97
N PRO A 64 -17.92 34.15 -71.47
CA PRO A 64 -16.65 33.74 -70.88
C PRO A 64 -16.54 34.10 -69.40
N LEU A 65 -15.94 33.21 -68.59
CA LEU A 65 -15.62 33.50 -67.20
C LEU A 65 -14.69 34.73 -67.11
N PRO A 66 -14.93 35.65 -66.16
CA PRO A 66 -14.03 36.76 -65.92
C PRO A 66 -12.68 36.26 -65.41
N THR A 67 -11.62 36.98 -65.73
CA THR A 67 -10.25 36.61 -65.33
C THR A 67 -10.13 36.53 -63.81
N GLY A 68 -9.74 35.37 -63.29
CA GLY A 68 -9.53 35.13 -61.85
C GLY A 68 -10.68 34.39 -61.13
N GLU A 69 -11.83 34.21 -61.78
CA GLU A 69 -12.91 33.34 -61.27
C GLU A 69 -12.79 31.92 -61.85
N ILE A 70 -13.04 30.89 -61.02
CA ILE A 70 -12.96 29.48 -61.43
C ILE A 70 -14.33 28.87 -61.79
N ALA A 71 -15.42 29.51 -61.39
CA ALA A 71 -16.78 29.06 -61.67
C ALA A 71 -17.72 30.23 -61.93
N GLY A 72 -18.78 29.97 -62.71
CA GLY A 72 -19.83 30.92 -63.02
C GLY A 72 -20.73 31.16 -61.82
N ARG A 73 -21.12 32.42 -61.62
CA ARG A 73 -22.08 32.81 -60.59
C ARG A 73 -23.44 32.17 -60.83
N GLU A 74 -24.18 31.94 -59.76
CA GLU A 74 -25.54 31.43 -59.84
C GLU A 74 -26.46 32.43 -60.57
N VAL A 75 -27.21 31.90 -61.54
CA VAL A 75 -28.19 32.64 -62.31
C VAL A 75 -29.58 32.06 -62.00
N GLN A 76 -30.62 32.88 -61.97
CA GLN A 76 -31.98 32.40 -61.69
C GLN A 76 -32.81 32.26 -62.97
N GLY A 77 -33.85 31.41 -62.94
CA GLY A 77 -34.86 31.32 -64.00
C GLY A 77 -34.63 30.29 -65.10
N HIS A 78 -33.59 29.44 -65.01
CA HIS A 78 -33.24 28.43 -66.03
C HIS A 78 -33.59 26.97 -65.64
N ASN A 79 -34.45 26.79 -64.64
CA ASN A 79 -35.02 25.50 -64.22
C ASN A 79 -33.97 24.37 -64.07
N SER A 80 -32.92 24.63 -63.28
CA SER A 80 -31.80 23.69 -63.04
C SER A 80 -31.12 23.20 -64.33
N PHE A 81 -30.90 24.13 -65.26
CA PHE A 81 -30.17 23.93 -66.54
C PHE A 81 -30.92 23.11 -67.60
N GLN A 82 -32.21 22.85 -67.39
CA GLN A 82 -33.06 22.20 -68.40
C GLN A 82 -33.41 23.17 -69.55
N ASP A 83 -33.57 24.45 -69.23
CA ASP A 83 -33.86 25.51 -70.21
C ASP A 83 -32.58 26.28 -70.56
N ALA A 84 -31.77 25.71 -71.46
CA ALA A 84 -30.49 26.28 -71.88
C ALA A 84 -30.60 27.70 -72.48
N GLN A 85 -31.67 27.99 -73.25
CA GLN A 85 -31.90 29.35 -73.76
C GLN A 85 -32.14 30.37 -72.64
N ALA A 86 -32.90 29.98 -71.61
CA ALA A 86 -33.15 30.85 -70.47
C ALA A 86 -31.84 31.13 -69.69
N PHE A 87 -30.97 30.13 -69.56
CA PHE A 87 -29.65 30.28 -68.94
C PHE A 87 -28.76 31.29 -69.70
N ILE A 88 -28.67 31.16 -71.02
CA ILE A 88 -27.86 32.05 -71.85
C ILE A 88 -28.43 33.47 -71.84
N ASN A 89 -29.75 33.61 -71.99
CA ASN A 89 -30.41 34.92 -71.98
C ASN A 89 -30.27 35.64 -70.64
N ALA A 90 -30.18 34.89 -69.54
CA ALA A 90 -29.94 35.42 -68.21
C ALA A 90 -28.45 35.74 -67.94
N GLY A 91 -27.58 35.60 -68.94
CA GLY A 91 -26.17 35.96 -68.85
C GLY A 91 -25.27 34.88 -68.25
N GLY A 92 -25.71 33.61 -68.28
CA GLY A 92 -24.95 32.49 -67.72
C GLY A 92 -23.56 32.32 -68.33
N PHE A 93 -22.60 31.96 -67.47
CA PHE A 93 -21.20 31.79 -67.85
C PHE A 93 -20.93 30.41 -68.45
N LYS A 94 -19.93 30.31 -69.33
CA LYS A 94 -19.38 29.04 -69.82
C LYS A 94 -18.33 28.50 -68.83
N GLY A 95 -18.36 27.21 -68.54
CA GLY A 95 -17.42 26.52 -67.65
C GLY A 95 -18.09 25.92 -66.43
N LEU A 96 -17.30 25.64 -65.39
CA LEU A 96 -17.79 25.11 -64.12
C LEU A 96 -18.81 26.08 -63.51
N GLN A 97 -19.91 25.56 -62.97
CA GLN A 97 -20.92 26.37 -62.29
C GLN A 97 -20.82 26.21 -60.77
N GLU A 98 -21.06 27.29 -60.02
CA GLU A 98 -21.15 27.24 -58.56
C GLU A 98 -22.40 26.46 -58.11
N GLN A 99 -23.52 26.66 -58.80
CA GLN A 99 -24.78 25.98 -58.52
C GLN A 99 -24.68 24.47 -58.78
N VAL A 100 -25.14 23.68 -57.81
CA VAL A 100 -25.27 22.23 -57.92
C VAL A 100 -26.71 21.82 -58.19
N ILE A 101 -26.87 20.69 -58.86
CA ILE A 101 -28.18 20.06 -59.08
C ILE A 101 -28.38 18.97 -58.03
N LEU A 102 -29.55 18.95 -57.39
CA LEU A 102 -29.93 17.95 -56.38
C LEU A 102 -30.39 16.64 -57.04
N ALA A 103 -30.57 15.59 -56.23
CA ALA A 103 -31.12 14.32 -56.68
C ALA A 103 -32.45 14.49 -57.44
N GLY A 104 -32.61 13.70 -58.49
CA GLY A 104 -33.78 13.77 -59.38
C GLY A 104 -33.44 13.54 -60.84
N ARG A 105 -34.50 13.54 -61.65
CA ARG A 105 -34.45 13.27 -63.08
C ARG A 105 -34.48 14.59 -63.87
N TYR A 106 -33.44 14.84 -64.65
CA TYR A 106 -33.25 16.08 -65.40
C TYR A 106 -33.09 15.85 -66.89
N PHE A 107 -33.73 16.71 -67.69
CA PHE A 107 -33.63 16.71 -69.15
C PHE A 107 -32.62 17.76 -69.62
N ILE A 108 -31.34 17.47 -69.43
CA ILE A 108 -30.24 18.39 -69.79
C ILE A 108 -29.65 17.97 -71.13
N ASN A 109 -29.37 18.94 -72.00
CA ASN A 109 -28.69 18.71 -73.27
C ASN A 109 -27.20 18.41 -73.03
N PRO A 110 -26.67 17.21 -73.35
CA PRO A 110 -25.25 16.86 -73.16
C PRO A 110 -24.26 17.70 -73.99
N LEU A 111 -24.74 18.30 -75.09
CA LEU A 111 -23.96 19.24 -75.90
C LEU A 111 -23.84 20.61 -75.23
N PHE A 112 -24.83 20.99 -74.41
CA PHE A 112 -24.85 22.27 -73.69
C PHE A 112 -24.11 22.17 -72.35
N ALA A 113 -24.43 21.16 -71.54
CA ALA A 113 -23.86 20.99 -70.21
C ALA A 113 -23.46 19.54 -69.94
N LYS A 114 -22.29 19.37 -69.33
CA LYS A 114 -21.81 18.09 -68.79
C LYS A 114 -22.08 18.09 -67.29
N VAL A 115 -22.74 17.04 -66.80
CA VAL A 115 -22.98 16.86 -65.36
C VAL A 115 -22.13 15.72 -64.83
N GLU A 116 -21.36 15.99 -63.79
CA GLU A 116 -20.58 15.01 -63.04
C GLU A 116 -21.26 14.76 -61.70
N MET A 117 -21.55 13.49 -61.40
CA MET A 117 -22.18 13.13 -60.14
C MET A 117 -21.11 12.95 -59.07
N LYS A 118 -21.31 13.60 -57.93
CA LYS A 118 -20.43 13.48 -56.76
C LYS A 118 -21.26 13.29 -55.51
N GLU A 119 -20.69 12.63 -54.50
CA GLU A 119 -21.39 12.46 -53.22
C GLU A 119 -21.58 13.81 -52.52
N MET A 120 -22.72 13.94 -51.82
CA MET A 120 -22.96 15.09 -50.96
C MET A 120 -21.89 15.19 -49.87
N THR A 121 -21.47 16.43 -49.58
CA THR A 121 -20.53 16.66 -48.49
C THR A 121 -21.23 16.39 -47.17
N SER A 122 -20.72 15.44 -46.38
CA SER A 122 -21.28 15.12 -45.08
C SER A 122 -20.41 15.68 -43.96
N VAL A 123 -21.05 16.37 -43.02
CA VAL A 123 -20.46 16.82 -41.77
C VAL A 123 -20.96 15.86 -40.69
N PRO A 124 -20.07 15.03 -40.10
CA PRO A 124 -20.48 14.06 -39.09
C PRO A 124 -20.94 14.74 -37.80
N ILE A 125 -21.67 13.99 -36.97
CA ILE A 125 -22.12 14.45 -35.65
C ILE A 125 -20.89 14.76 -34.79
N ALA A 126 -21.04 15.77 -33.92
CA ALA A 126 -19.98 16.32 -33.07
C ALA A 126 -18.84 17.02 -33.83
N ASN A 127 -19.00 17.23 -35.15
CA ASN A 127 -18.13 18.09 -35.95
C ASN A 127 -18.93 19.25 -36.55
N VAL A 128 -18.21 20.29 -36.93
CA VAL A 128 -18.74 21.47 -37.59
C VAL A 128 -17.99 21.65 -38.89
N GLY A 129 -18.71 21.93 -39.98
CA GLY A 129 -18.12 22.09 -41.31
C GLY A 129 -17.76 23.54 -41.58
N VAL A 130 -16.47 23.87 -41.57
CA VAL A 130 -16.00 25.20 -41.98
C VAL A 130 -15.82 25.20 -43.49
N VAL A 131 -16.47 26.15 -44.16
CA VAL A 131 -16.45 26.25 -45.62
C VAL A 131 -15.42 27.28 -46.06
N ILE A 132 -14.53 26.87 -46.94
CA ILE A 132 -13.54 27.69 -47.62
C ILE A 132 -14.02 27.86 -49.07
N ALA A 133 -14.53 29.04 -49.41
CA ALA A 133 -15.01 29.38 -50.74
C ALA A 133 -13.88 29.96 -51.61
N PHE A 134 -13.65 29.37 -52.78
CA PHE A 134 -12.69 29.87 -53.77
C PHE A 134 -13.33 30.83 -54.79
N VAL A 135 -14.66 30.93 -54.77
CA VAL A 135 -15.51 31.71 -55.66
C VAL A 135 -16.32 32.74 -54.86
N GLY A 136 -16.83 33.77 -55.54
CA GLY A 136 -17.62 34.84 -54.95
C GLY A 136 -16.99 36.22 -55.11
N ALA A 137 -17.71 37.26 -54.67
CA ALA A 137 -17.19 38.62 -54.65
C ALA A 137 -15.95 38.70 -53.73
N GLU A 138 -15.03 39.63 -54.02
CA GLU A 138 -13.89 39.91 -53.13
C GLU A 138 -14.44 40.25 -51.74
N GLY A 139 -14.01 39.45 -50.76
CA GLY A 139 -14.56 39.48 -49.40
C GLY A 139 -14.30 40.82 -48.72
N HIS A 140 -15.36 41.42 -48.19
CA HIS A 140 -15.24 42.52 -47.26
C HIS A 140 -14.94 41.92 -45.88
N ASP A 141 -13.80 42.26 -45.29
CA ASP A 141 -13.43 41.80 -43.95
C ASP A 141 -14.49 42.27 -42.95
N VAL A 142 -15.22 41.33 -42.35
CA VAL A 142 -16.25 41.59 -41.34
C VAL A 142 -15.70 41.46 -39.91
N THR A 143 -14.42 41.10 -39.75
CA THR A 143 -13.85 40.77 -38.45
C THR A 143 -13.29 41.96 -37.66
N GLY A 144 -13.27 43.17 -38.24
CA GLY A 144 -12.75 44.37 -37.58
C GLY A 144 -11.25 44.30 -37.24
N GLU A 145 -10.70 45.40 -36.71
CA GLU A 145 -9.25 45.59 -36.48
C GLU A 145 -8.56 44.56 -35.55
N ALA A 146 -9.31 43.69 -34.88
CA ALA A 146 -8.79 42.72 -33.91
C ALA A 146 -8.21 41.45 -34.55
N PHE A 147 -8.54 41.12 -35.80
CA PHE A 147 -8.13 39.88 -36.44
C PHE A 147 -7.31 40.14 -37.71
N LYS A 148 -5.98 40.09 -37.60
CA LYS A 148 -5.07 40.35 -38.72
C LYS A 148 -4.73 39.10 -39.56
N HIS A 149 -5.33 37.96 -39.27
CA HIS A 149 -4.88 36.66 -39.76
C HIS A 149 -5.96 35.93 -40.57
N GLY A 150 -6.23 36.44 -41.77
CA GLY A 150 -7.18 35.87 -42.73
C GLY A 150 -8.53 36.60 -42.73
N ASN A 151 -9.12 36.74 -43.91
CA ASN A 151 -10.40 37.42 -44.08
C ASN A 151 -11.53 36.42 -43.82
N LEU A 152 -12.30 36.64 -42.76
CA LEU A 152 -13.57 35.98 -42.54
C LEU A 152 -14.63 36.70 -43.38
N VAL A 153 -15.44 35.93 -44.10
CA VAL A 153 -16.38 36.46 -45.09
C VAL A 153 -17.78 35.91 -44.88
N SER A 154 -18.77 36.64 -45.40
CA SER A 154 -20.16 36.15 -45.40
C SER A 154 -20.36 35.09 -46.49
N ARG A 155 -21.48 34.34 -46.40
CA ARG A 155 -21.83 33.36 -47.44
C ARG A 155 -21.88 34.01 -48.83
N GLY A 156 -21.28 33.36 -49.83
CA GLY A 156 -21.21 33.86 -51.20
C GLY A 156 -20.04 34.82 -51.51
N GLN A 157 -19.17 35.08 -50.52
CA GLN A 157 -17.91 35.80 -50.73
C GLN A 157 -16.73 34.83 -50.73
N LYS A 158 -15.66 35.22 -51.42
CA LYS A 158 -14.42 34.44 -51.50
C LYS A 158 -13.66 34.52 -50.16
N GLY A 159 -13.43 33.37 -49.52
CA GLY A 159 -12.76 33.29 -48.22
C GLY A 159 -13.33 32.21 -47.29
N VAL A 160 -13.01 32.29 -46.01
CA VAL A 160 -13.53 31.38 -44.98
C VAL A 160 -14.84 31.94 -44.44
N TRP A 161 -15.92 31.16 -44.47
CA TRP A 161 -17.22 31.62 -43.99
C TRP A 161 -17.27 31.78 -42.47
N VAL A 162 -17.87 32.87 -41.99
CA VAL A 162 -18.05 33.14 -40.55
C VAL A 162 -19.03 32.16 -39.92
N ASP A 163 -20.09 31.79 -40.64
CA ASP A 163 -21.10 30.85 -40.16
C ASP A 163 -20.79 29.44 -40.64
N PRO A 164 -20.33 28.55 -39.75
CA PRO A 164 -20.03 27.19 -40.16
C PRO A 164 -21.30 26.33 -40.24
N LEU A 165 -21.19 25.24 -40.99
CA LEU A 165 -22.26 24.28 -41.22
C LEU A 165 -22.43 23.36 -40.01
N ASP A 166 -23.69 23.14 -39.62
CA ASP A 166 -24.06 22.16 -38.60
C ASP A 166 -23.87 20.72 -39.09
N PRO A 167 -23.83 19.71 -38.21
CA PRO A 167 -23.83 18.31 -38.63
C PRO A 167 -24.99 18.00 -39.60
N GLY A 168 -24.67 17.39 -40.74
CA GLY A 168 -25.66 17.15 -41.79
C GLY A 168 -25.04 16.84 -43.15
N LYS A 169 -25.90 16.63 -44.16
CA LYS A 169 -25.50 16.47 -45.55
C LYS A 169 -25.79 17.76 -46.31
N TYR A 170 -24.80 18.26 -47.03
CA TYR A 170 -24.88 19.51 -47.76
C TYR A 170 -24.57 19.31 -49.23
N ALA A 171 -25.37 19.97 -50.06
CA ALA A 171 -25.18 20.01 -51.49
C ALA A 171 -24.20 21.15 -51.85
N ILE A 172 -22.91 20.87 -51.72
CA ILE A 172 -21.83 21.83 -51.98
C ILE A 172 -20.97 21.29 -53.10
N ASN A 173 -20.58 22.16 -54.03
CA ASN A 173 -19.68 21.80 -55.12
C ASN A 173 -18.23 21.72 -54.62
N PRO A 174 -17.60 20.53 -54.57
CA PRO A 174 -16.26 20.36 -54.01
C PRO A 174 -15.13 21.00 -54.82
N TYR A 175 -15.39 21.44 -56.06
CA TYR A 175 -14.41 22.16 -56.88
C TYR A 175 -14.41 23.67 -56.58
N THR A 176 -15.50 24.21 -56.04
CA THR A 176 -15.63 25.65 -55.73
C THR A 176 -15.51 25.96 -54.25
N HIS A 177 -15.89 25.00 -53.41
CA HIS A 177 -15.89 25.11 -51.96
C HIS A 177 -15.21 23.89 -51.36
N LYS A 178 -14.28 24.12 -50.44
CA LYS A 178 -13.68 23.06 -49.62
C LYS A 178 -14.30 23.12 -48.23
N VAL A 179 -14.88 22.01 -47.78
CA VAL A 179 -15.40 21.89 -46.42
C VAL A 179 -14.37 21.16 -45.56
N GLU A 180 -13.90 21.81 -44.51
CA GLU A 180 -13.02 21.23 -43.50
C GLU A 180 -13.85 20.93 -42.25
N CYS A 181 -13.75 19.69 -41.75
CA CYS A 181 -14.56 19.22 -40.63
C CYS A 181 -13.76 19.41 -39.34
N VAL A 182 -14.18 20.38 -38.52
CA VAL A 182 -13.59 20.64 -37.21
C VAL A 182 -14.37 19.87 -36.14
N PRO A 183 -13.73 18.99 -35.35
CA PRO A 183 -14.38 18.38 -34.20
C PRO A 183 -14.73 19.43 -33.14
N THR A 184 -15.99 19.46 -32.75
CA THR A 184 -16.50 20.22 -31.59
C THR A 184 -16.56 19.37 -30.33
N ALA A 185 -16.41 18.04 -30.45
CA ALA A 185 -16.16 17.20 -29.29
C ALA A 185 -14.78 17.49 -28.67
N ASN A 186 -14.58 16.99 -27.45
CA ASN A 186 -13.27 17.01 -26.82
C ASN A 186 -12.31 16.12 -27.63
N VAL A 187 -11.22 16.70 -28.11
CA VAL A 187 -10.14 15.98 -28.79
C VAL A 187 -9.03 15.78 -27.79
N VAL A 188 -8.63 14.52 -27.61
CA VAL A 188 -7.45 14.16 -26.81
C VAL A 188 -6.26 14.04 -27.78
N LEU A 189 -5.19 14.76 -27.47
CA LEU A 189 -3.93 14.75 -28.20
C LEU A 189 -2.85 14.19 -27.28
N ASN A 190 -2.16 13.14 -27.72
CA ASN A 190 -1.14 12.44 -26.94
C ASN A 190 0.26 12.65 -27.54
N TRP A 191 1.15 13.32 -26.80
CA TRP A 191 2.60 13.38 -27.08
C TRP A 191 3.31 12.20 -26.40
N ALA A 192 3.09 10.99 -26.90
CA ALA A 192 3.67 9.76 -26.36
C ALA A 192 4.07 8.79 -27.49
N THR A 193 5.18 8.08 -27.33
CA THR A 193 5.62 7.09 -28.32
C THR A 193 4.73 5.84 -28.24
N GLY A 194 4.01 5.53 -29.32
CA GLY A 194 3.31 4.24 -29.48
C GLY A 194 1.85 4.19 -29.00
N LYS A 195 1.25 5.30 -28.55
CA LYS A 195 -0.20 5.40 -28.27
C LYS A 195 -0.86 6.26 -29.34
N THR A 196 -1.42 5.65 -30.38
CA THR A 196 -2.20 6.36 -31.41
C THR A 196 -3.69 6.12 -31.17
N GLU A 197 -4.47 7.19 -30.99
CA GLU A 197 -5.93 7.12 -30.85
C GLU A 197 -6.68 7.42 -32.17
N ALA A 198 -8.01 7.30 -32.13
CA ALA A 198 -8.93 7.20 -33.26
C ALA A 198 -8.84 8.31 -34.33
N HIS A 199 -8.31 9.49 -33.99
CA HIS A 199 -8.28 10.66 -34.88
C HIS A 199 -6.99 10.81 -35.71
N GLN A 200 -5.97 9.96 -35.52
CA GLN A 200 -4.71 9.95 -36.29
C GLN A 200 -3.91 11.27 -36.34
N LEU A 201 -4.32 12.31 -35.61
CA LEU A 201 -3.62 13.60 -35.52
C LEU A 201 -2.29 13.50 -34.77
N ASP A 202 -2.12 12.47 -33.94
CA ASP A 202 -0.96 12.29 -33.06
C ASP A 202 0.13 11.39 -33.65
N LYS A 203 -0.02 10.94 -34.91
CA LYS A 203 0.88 9.94 -35.53
C LYS A 203 2.35 10.39 -35.61
N ASN A 204 2.59 11.70 -35.55
CA ASN A 204 3.91 12.31 -35.62
C ASN A 204 4.37 12.93 -34.30
N LEU A 205 3.58 12.85 -33.22
CA LEU A 205 3.95 13.47 -31.96
C LEU A 205 4.96 12.59 -31.22
N SER A 206 6.16 13.14 -31.01
CA SER A 206 7.23 12.48 -30.27
C SER A 206 7.18 12.87 -28.79
N THR A 207 7.73 12.00 -27.94
CA THR A 207 7.86 12.28 -26.49
C THR A 207 8.68 13.54 -26.27
N ILE A 208 8.28 14.34 -25.27
CA ILE A 208 8.95 15.60 -24.99
C ILE A 208 10.17 15.30 -24.13
N THR A 209 11.36 15.37 -24.72
CA THR A 209 12.62 15.29 -23.97
C THR A 209 12.92 16.63 -23.31
N VAL A 210 12.92 16.63 -21.98
CA VAL A 210 13.23 17.82 -21.17
C VAL A 210 14.57 17.64 -20.43
N ARG A 211 15.14 18.77 -19.98
CA ARG A 211 16.35 18.80 -19.13
C ARG A 211 16.03 19.54 -17.83
N SER A 212 16.30 18.90 -16.69
CA SER A 212 16.15 19.51 -15.36
C SER A 212 17.33 20.40 -14.97
N SER A 213 17.17 21.18 -13.89
CA SER A 213 18.21 22.06 -13.31
C SER A 213 19.49 21.29 -12.92
N ASP A 214 19.33 20.06 -12.46
CA ASP A 214 20.40 19.12 -12.10
C ASP A 214 21.13 18.51 -13.32
N GLY A 215 20.69 18.83 -14.54
CA GLY A 215 21.33 18.40 -15.79
C GLY A 215 20.87 17.06 -16.33
N PHE A 216 19.96 16.36 -15.65
CA PHE A 216 19.40 15.11 -16.15
C PHE A 216 18.43 15.35 -17.30
N LYS A 217 18.41 14.43 -18.27
CA LYS A 217 17.43 14.41 -19.37
C LYS A 217 16.43 13.30 -19.11
N PHE A 218 15.14 13.59 -19.23
CA PHE A 218 14.08 12.59 -19.12
C PHE A 218 12.99 12.86 -20.14
N ASN A 219 12.25 11.80 -20.48
CA ASN A 219 11.13 11.88 -21.41
C ASN A 219 9.84 12.03 -20.61
N LEU A 220 9.00 12.96 -21.09
CA LEU A 220 7.70 13.24 -20.53
C LEU A 220 6.62 12.89 -21.56
N ASP A 221 5.68 12.04 -21.16
CA ASP A 221 4.44 11.85 -21.89
C ASP A 221 3.44 12.92 -21.47
N VAL A 222 2.76 13.53 -22.43
CA VAL A 222 1.73 14.56 -22.17
C VAL A 222 0.48 14.24 -22.97
N SER A 223 -0.67 14.41 -22.34
CA SER A 223 -1.96 14.38 -23.02
C SER A 223 -2.65 15.72 -22.85
N GLN A 224 -3.05 16.36 -23.95
CA GLN A 224 -3.84 17.58 -23.94
C GLN A 224 -5.25 17.28 -24.42
N ILE A 225 -6.24 17.69 -23.64
CA ILE A 225 -7.64 17.69 -24.06
C ILE A 225 -7.99 19.11 -24.51
N ILE A 226 -8.37 19.25 -25.77
CA ILE A 226 -8.82 20.51 -26.37
C ILE A 226 -10.29 20.42 -26.78
N HIS A 227 -10.94 21.56 -26.81
CA HIS A 227 -12.28 21.75 -27.34
C HIS A 227 -12.29 23.02 -28.19
N ILE A 228 -12.87 22.93 -29.39
CA ILE A 228 -13.04 24.10 -30.26
C ILE A 228 -14.54 24.40 -30.32
N PRO A 229 -14.98 25.53 -29.76
CA PRO A 229 -16.39 25.90 -29.82
C PRO A 229 -16.76 26.25 -31.27
N ARG A 230 -18.01 25.95 -31.64
CA ARG A 230 -18.55 26.15 -33.00
C ARG A 230 -18.23 27.54 -33.57
N ASN A 231 -18.45 28.59 -32.78
CA ASN A 231 -18.33 29.98 -33.24
C ASN A 231 -16.87 30.40 -33.51
N GLU A 232 -15.90 29.68 -32.95
CA GLU A 232 -14.48 29.98 -33.09
C GLU A 232 -13.81 29.10 -34.15
N ALA A 233 -14.41 27.97 -34.53
CA ALA A 233 -13.87 27.05 -35.53
C ALA A 233 -13.47 27.73 -36.86
N PRO A 234 -14.27 28.67 -37.43
CA PRO A 234 -13.86 29.40 -38.63
C PRO A 234 -12.60 30.24 -38.45
N LYS A 235 -12.41 30.85 -37.27
CA LYS A 235 -11.22 31.67 -36.98
C LYS A 235 -9.97 30.80 -36.89
N VAL A 236 -10.09 29.62 -36.31
CA VAL A 236 -8.99 28.64 -36.23
C VAL A 236 -8.58 28.21 -37.64
N ILE A 237 -9.54 27.87 -38.51
CA ILE A 237 -9.25 27.45 -39.89
C ILE A 237 -8.75 28.61 -40.75
N ALA A 238 -9.21 29.83 -40.55
CA ALA A 238 -8.68 31.01 -41.25
C ALA A 238 -7.18 31.23 -40.95
N ARG A 239 -6.73 30.92 -39.73
CA ARG A 239 -5.33 31.08 -39.31
C ARG A 239 -4.43 29.94 -39.80
N PHE A 240 -4.87 28.69 -39.64
CA PHE A 240 -4.02 27.51 -39.82
C PHE A 240 -4.34 26.69 -41.08
N GLY A 241 -5.51 26.91 -41.69
CA GLY A 241 -6.01 26.22 -42.87
C GLY A 241 -6.55 24.81 -42.62
N ASN A 242 -6.01 24.08 -41.64
CA ASN A 242 -6.43 22.71 -41.30
C ASN A 242 -6.07 22.38 -39.83
N MET A 243 -6.80 21.44 -39.22
CA MET A 243 -6.56 20.98 -37.84
C MET A 243 -5.13 20.50 -37.58
N SER A 244 -4.52 19.77 -38.53
CA SER A 244 -3.15 19.25 -38.35
C SER A 244 -2.10 20.36 -38.23
N ASN A 245 -2.33 21.51 -38.88
CA ASN A 245 -1.44 22.65 -38.78
C ASN A 245 -1.56 23.35 -37.42
N LEU A 246 -2.76 23.41 -36.83
CA LEU A 246 -2.95 23.90 -35.47
C LEU A 246 -2.11 23.07 -34.46
N VAL A 247 -2.15 21.74 -34.59
CA VAL A 247 -1.41 20.84 -33.70
C VAL A 247 0.10 21.04 -33.81
N THR A 248 0.63 21.04 -35.03
CA THR A 248 2.08 21.08 -35.30
C THR A 248 2.70 22.48 -35.15
N GLN A 249 1.97 23.54 -35.50
CA GLN A 249 2.52 24.91 -35.48
C GLN A 249 2.30 25.64 -34.17
N VAL A 250 1.27 25.28 -33.38
CA VAL A 250 0.92 26.00 -32.15
C VAL A 250 0.99 25.11 -30.93
N LEU A 251 0.22 24.02 -30.90
CA LEU A 251 0.09 23.19 -29.70
C LEU A 251 1.44 22.55 -29.32
N GLU A 252 2.13 21.92 -30.27
CA GLU A 252 3.41 21.27 -30.04
C GLU A 252 4.51 22.24 -29.53
N PRO A 253 4.75 23.41 -30.18
CA PRO A 253 5.69 24.39 -29.64
C PRO A 253 5.29 24.97 -28.29
N THR A 254 4.00 25.24 -28.06
CA THR A 254 3.51 25.86 -26.82
C THR A 254 3.68 24.91 -25.64
N ILE A 255 3.23 23.66 -25.79
CA ILE A 255 3.33 22.63 -24.77
C ILE A 255 4.79 22.25 -24.53
N GLY A 256 5.55 22.05 -25.60
CA GLY A 256 6.98 21.74 -25.52
C GLY A 256 7.79 22.83 -24.81
N ASN A 257 7.53 24.11 -25.10
CA ASN A 257 8.20 25.22 -24.42
C ASN A 257 7.81 25.33 -22.95
N TYR A 258 6.53 25.14 -22.60
CA TYR A 258 6.09 25.14 -21.22
C TYR A 258 6.83 24.07 -20.40
N PHE A 259 6.80 22.81 -20.84
CA PHE A 259 7.43 21.71 -20.09
C PHE A 259 8.95 21.82 -20.05
N ARG A 260 9.58 22.31 -21.13
CA ARG A 260 11.03 22.57 -21.14
C ARG A 260 11.43 23.64 -20.13
N ASN A 261 10.68 24.75 -20.06
CA ASN A 261 10.93 25.83 -19.10
C ASN A 261 10.63 25.39 -17.65
N ALA A 262 9.54 24.63 -17.45
CA ALA A 262 9.16 24.10 -16.15
C ALA A 262 10.19 23.11 -15.61
N ALA A 263 10.73 22.23 -16.47
CA ALA A 263 11.79 21.30 -16.08
C ALA A 263 13.10 22.03 -15.72
N GLN A 264 13.48 23.07 -16.47
CA GLN A 264 14.71 23.83 -16.21
C GLN A 264 14.74 24.53 -14.84
N ARG A 265 13.58 24.86 -14.27
CA ARG A 265 13.46 25.55 -12.98
C ARG A 265 13.49 24.62 -11.77
N SER A 266 13.53 23.30 -11.98
CA SER A 266 13.31 22.33 -10.92
C SER A 266 14.12 21.05 -11.08
N ASP A 267 14.48 20.44 -9.95
CA ASP A 267 15.19 19.17 -9.95
C ASP A 267 14.28 18.04 -10.46
N ALA A 268 14.87 17.01 -11.08
CA ALA A 268 14.12 15.90 -11.65
C ALA A 268 13.26 15.16 -10.60
N ILE A 269 13.77 15.05 -9.37
CA ILE A 269 13.07 14.35 -8.27
C ILE A 269 11.87 15.16 -7.79
N ASP A 270 12.01 16.46 -7.64
CA ASP A 270 10.91 17.33 -7.21
C ASP A 270 9.85 17.45 -8.31
N PHE A 271 10.27 17.38 -9.58
CA PHE A 271 9.36 17.25 -10.72
C PHE A 271 8.51 15.98 -10.63
N LEU A 272 9.11 14.84 -10.24
CA LEU A 272 8.38 13.57 -10.07
C LEU A 272 7.43 13.58 -8.87
N LYS A 273 7.84 14.19 -7.75
CA LYS A 273 7.04 14.22 -6.50
C LYS A 273 5.82 15.12 -6.62
N ASN A 274 5.99 16.32 -7.18
CA ASN A 274 4.94 17.34 -7.22
C ASN A 274 4.18 17.35 -8.57
N ARG A 275 3.94 16.16 -9.15
CA ARG A 275 3.28 16.01 -10.46
C ARG A 275 1.92 16.71 -10.52
N SER A 276 1.09 16.57 -9.49
CA SER A 276 -0.26 17.15 -9.47
C SER A 276 -0.24 18.68 -9.50
N GLU A 277 0.69 19.30 -8.78
CA GLU A 277 0.85 20.76 -8.76
C GLU A 277 1.33 21.28 -10.11
N ARG A 278 2.35 20.63 -10.70
CA ARG A 278 2.85 20.96 -12.03
C ARG A 278 1.78 20.82 -13.12
N GLN A 279 0.92 19.82 -12.99
CA GLN A 279 -0.17 19.60 -13.93
C GLN A 279 -1.20 20.74 -13.88
N ASN A 280 -1.52 21.22 -12.68
CA ASN A 280 -2.43 22.37 -12.51
C ASN A 280 -1.80 23.67 -13.05
N GLU A 281 -0.51 23.89 -12.80
CA GLU A 281 0.23 25.03 -13.37
C GLU A 281 0.27 24.94 -14.91
N ALA A 282 0.51 23.74 -15.45
CA ALA A 282 0.54 23.47 -16.89
C ALA A 282 -0.80 23.78 -17.53
N LYS A 283 -1.88 23.29 -16.91
CA LYS A 283 -3.25 23.55 -17.35
C LYS A 283 -3.52 25.04 -17.46
N ALA A 284 -3.16 25.83 -16.44
CA ALA A 284 -3.41 27.27 -16.44
C ALA A 284 -2.56 28.00 -17.50
N ALA A 285 -1.27 27.67 -17.60
CA ALA A 285 -0.36 28.31 -18.54
C ALA A 285 -0.70 27.99 -20.01
N ILE A 286 -1.00 26.72 -20.30
CA ILE A 286 -1.39 26.25 -21.64
C ILE A 286 -2.77 26.79 -22.01
N ALA A 287 -3.72 26.85 -21.07
CA ALA A 287 -5.02 27.47 -21.32
C ALA A 287 -4.90 28.95 -21.69
N ALA A 288 -4.06 29.71 -20.98
CA ALA A 288 -3.80 31.11 -21.31
C ALA A 288 -3.19 31.26 -22.72
N GLY A 289 -2.19 30.44 -23.06
CA GLY A 289 -1.55 30.48 -24.39
C GLY A 289 -2.48 30.07 -25.54
N LEU A 290 -3.42 29.15 -25.31
CA LEU A 290 -4.37 28.69 -26.33
C LEU A 290 -5.57 29.63 -26.53
N THR A 291 -5.87 30.46 -25.53
CA THR A 291 -6.95 31.45 -25.63
C THR A 291 -6.70 32.46 -26.74
N ASP A 292 -5.44 32.88 -26.93
CA ASP A 292 -5.03 33.77 -28.02
C ASP A 292 -5.31 33.17 -29.42
N TYR A 293 -5.33 31.84 -29.50
CA TYR A 293 -5.60 31.08 -30.72
C TYR A 293 -7.05 30.66 -30.89
N ASN A 294 -7.96 31.11 -30.01
CA ASN A 294 -9.38 30.77 -30.04
C ASN A 294 -9.65 29.26 -29.84
N VAL A 295 -8.78 28.57 -29.10
CA VAL A 295 -8.89 27.14 -28.76
C VAL A 295 -9.04 26.99 -27.26
N ASN A 296 -10.04 26.23 -26.81
CA ASN A 296 -10.26 26.00 -25.38
C ASN A 296 -9.47 24.78 -24.91
N ALA A 297 -8.59 24.97 -23.93
CA ALA A 297 -7.92 23.89 -23.23
C ALA A 297 -8.81 23.38 -22.09
N VAL A 298 -9.28 22.13 -22.18
CA VAL A 298 -10.11 21.54 -21.12
C VAL A 298 -9.22 21.01 -20.00
N ASP A 299 -8.19 20.23 -20.37
CA ASP A 299 -7.27 19.67 -19.39
C ASP A 299 -5.92 19.33 -20.00
N THR A 300 -4.88 19.41 -19.18
CA THR A 300 -3.53 18.94 -19.52
C THR A 300 -3.17 17.88 -18.52
N LEU A 301 -2.90 16.66 -18.99
CA LEU A 301 -2.50 15.53 -18.16
C LEU A 301 -1.04 15.23 -18.43
N ILE A 302 -0.24 15.15 -17.38
CA ILE A 302 1.10 14.59 -17.48
C ILE A 302 0.92 13.08 -17.42
N GLY A 303 1.49 12.33 -18.36
CA GLY A 303 1.45 10.88 -18.44
C GLY A 303 2.59 10.23 -17.64
N ASP A 304 3.17 9.17 -18.19
CA ASP A 304 4.31 8.51 -17.58
C ASP A 304 5.58 9.35 -17.73
N ILE A 305 6.39 9.36 -16.67
CA ILE A 305 7.70 10.00 -16.66
C ILE A 305 8.69 8.87 -16.58
N VAL A 306 9.57 8.77 -17.57
CA VAL A 306 10.63 7.74 -17.59
C VAL A 306 11.93 8.39 -17.09
N PRO A 307 12.24 8.30 -15.79
CA PRO A 307 13.49 8.83 -15.27
C PRO A 307 14.68 7.98 -15.74
N PRO A 308 15.88 8.57 -15.86
CA PRO A 308 17.12 7.83 -16.05
C PRO A 308 17.37 6.83 -14.91
N GLU A 309 17.94 5.66 -15.23
CA GLU A 309 18.27 4.63 -14.26
C GLU A 309 19.26 5.11 -13.17
N GLU A 310 20.12 6.07 -13.49
CA GLU A 310 21.10 6.65 -12.57
C GLU A 310 20.43 7.34 -11.36
N LEU A 311 19.35 8.08 -11.59
CA LEU A 311 18.58 8.73 -10.53
C LEU A 311 17.83 7.70 -9.67
N MET A 312 17.32 6.64 -10.28
CA MET A 312 16.62 5.59 -9.53
C MET A 312 17.55 4.86 -8.58
N LYS A 313 18.79 4.57 -8.99
CA LYS A 313 19.79 3.95 -8.11
C LYS A 313 20.08 4.83 -6.89
N THR A 314 20.38 6.11 -7.10
CA THR A 314 20.67 7.03 -5.99
C THR A 314 19.48 7.24 -5.06
N LEU A 315 18.25 7.35 -5.59
CA LEU A 315 17.03 7.45 -4.79
C LEU A 315 16.78 6.18 -3.97
N THR A 316 16.94 5.02 -4.60
CA THR A 316 16.74 3.72 -3.94
C THR A 316 17.77 3.52 -2.84
N ASP A 317 19.04 3.83 -3.11
CA ASP A 317 20.13 3.76 -2.13
C ASP A 317 19.90 4.72 -0.97
N ARG A 318 19.48 5.97 -1.24
CA ARG A 318 19.14 6.93 -0.18
C ARG A 318 17.96 6.46 0.66
N LYS A 319 16.89 5.94 0.03
CA LYS A 319 15.72 5.45 0.77
C LYS A 319 16.06 4.21 1.59
N LEU A 320 16.88 3.32 1.06
CA LEU A 320 17.38 2.15 1.77
C LEU A 320 18.24 2.56 2.97
N ALA A 321 19.10 3.57 2.82
CA ALA A 321 19.90 4.10 3.91
C ALA A 321 19.05 4.75 5.02
N GLU A 322 18.03 5.54 4.67
CA GLU A 322 17.06 6.09 5.63
C GLU A 322 16.33 4.98 6.40
N GLN A 323 15.80 3.97 5.69
CA GLN A 323 15.11 2.85 6.31
C GLN A 323 16.06 2.05 7.22
N ARG A 324 17.30 1.81 6.79
CA ARG A 324 18.34 1.18 7.61
C ARG A 324 18.62 1.98 8.88
N LYS A 325 18.69 3.31 8.80
CA LYS A 325 18.89 4.18 9.97
C LYS A 325 17.76 4.01 10.99
N VAL A 326 16.50 4.04 10.54
CA VAL A 326 15.34 3.80 11.42
C VAL A 326 15.41 2.41 12.06
N THR A 327 15.78 1.38 11.31
CA THR A 327 15.96 0.03 11.85
C THR A 327 17.07 -0.02 12.90
N PHE A 328 18.23 0.61 12.65
CA PHE A 328 19.33 0.67 13.61
C PHE A 328 18.97 1.47 14.87
N ASP A 329 18.27 2.59 14.73
CA ASP A 329 17.81 3.38 15.88
C ASP A 329 16.82 2.56 16.72
N THR A 330 15.90 1.84 16.07
CA THR A 330 14.96 0.94 16.77
C THR A 330 15.71 -0.20 17.49
N GLN A 331 16.67 -0.85 16.83
CA GLN A 331 17.50 -1.89 17.43
C GLN A 331 18.30 -1.36 18.62
N LYS A 332 18.88 -0.16 18.51
CA LYS A 332 19.61 0.49 19.60
C LYS A 332 18.71 0.73 20.82
N THR A 333 17.50 1.26 20.60
CA THR A 333 16.55 1.47 21.71
C THR A 333 16.10 0.15 22.36
N ALA A 334 15.95 -0.92 21.58
CA ALA A 334 15.63 -2.25 22.11
C ALA A 334 16.79 -2.85 22.93
N GLU A 335 18.04 -2.66 22.52
CA GLU A 335 19.22 -3.10 23.28
C GLU A 335 19.44 -2.26 24.54
N GLU A 336 19.21 -0.94 24.49
CA GLU A 336 19.24 -0.07 25.68
C GLU A 336 18.20 -0.51 26.72
N THR A 337 16.95 -0.71 26.30
CA THR A 337 15.88 -1.21 27.19
C THR A 337 16.18 -2.62 27.72
N ARG A 338 16.78 -3.49 26.91
CA ARG A 338 17.23 -4.82 27.36
C ARG A 338 18.33 -4.73 28.41
N LYS A 339 19.34 -3.88 28.20
CA LYS A 339 20.43 -3.64 29.14
C LYS A 339 19.90 -3.11 30.47
N GLU A 340 18.97 -2.17 30.46
CA GLU A 340 18.31 -1.66 31.67
C GLU A 340 17.54 -2.77 32.40
N LEU A 341 16.81 -3.62 31.68
CA LEU A 341 16.08 -4.76 32.26
C LEU A 341 17.06 -5.77 32.90
N GLU A 342 18.15 -6.12 32.20
CA GLU A 342 19.18 -7.01 32.74
C GLU A 342 19.89 -6.43 33.96
N GLN A 343 20.19 -5.12 33.97
CA GLN A 343 20.73 -4.44 35.15
C GLN A 343 19.74 -4.47 36.33
N ALA A 344 18.46 -4.19 36.08
CA ALA A 344 17.43 -4.23 37.11
C ALA A 344 17.25 -5.65 37.68
N LYS A 345 17.28 -6.69 36.83
CA LYS A 345 17.27 -8.10 37.27
C LYS A 345 18.50 -8.45 38.09
N ALA A 346 19.70 -8.07 37.66
CA ALA A 346 20.93 -8.33 38.39
C ALA A 346 20.93 -7.67 39.79
N ILE A 347 20.39 -6.45 39.92
CA ILE A 347 20.21 -5.78 41.22
C ILE A 347 19.18 -6.54 42.08
N ALA A 348 18.07 -7.00 41.50
CA ALA A 348 17.08 -7.79 42.23
C ALA A 348 17.64 -9.15 42.71
N ASP A 349 18.38 -9.86 41.86
CA ASP A 349 19.00 -11.15 42.18
C ASP A 349 20.11 -11.00 43.24
N THR A 350 20.94 -9.96 43.13
CA THR A 350 21.94 -9.65 44.17
C THR A 350 21.27 -9.27 45.48
N GLN A 351 20.20 -8.48 45.47
CA GLN A 351 19.42 -8.15 46.67
C GLN A 351 18.81 -9.40 47.31
N ALA A 352 18.26 -10.33 46.52
CA ALA A 352 17.73 -11.60 47.02
C ALA A 352 18.83 -12.43 47.72
N ASN A 353 20.03 -12.47 47.14
CA ASN A 353 21.19 -13.17 47.72
C ASN A 353 21.76 -12.48 48.97
N VAL A 354 21.73 -11.15 49.03
CA VAL A 354 22.15 -10.39 50.23
C VAL A 354 21.18 -10.64 51.39
N VAL A 355 19.87 -10.62 51.12
CA VAL A 355 18.83 -10.89 52.12
C VAL A 355 18.89 -12.33 52.62
N SER A 356 19.11 -13.32 51.74
CA SER A 356 19.27 -14.72 52.16
C SER A 356 20.52 -14.93 53.02
N SER A 357 21.63 -14.25 52.69
CA SER A 357 22.88 -14.29 53.46
C SER A 357 22.72 -13.64 54.84
N GLN A 358 22.08 -12.47 54.93
CA GLN A 358 21.75 -11.81 56.20
C GLN A 358 20.88 -12.70 57.08
N ARG A 359 19.83 -13.29 56.50
CA ARG A 359 18.92 -14.19 57.23
C ARG A 359 19.63 -15.45 57.72
N THR A 360 20.59 -15.98 56.96
CA THR A 360 21.41 -17.13 57.39
C THR A 360 22.28 -16.78 58.61
N VAL A 361 22.87 -15.57 58.63
CA VAL A 361 23.65 -15.09 59.77
C VAL A 361 22.76 -14.86 61.00
N GLU A 362 21.56 -14.30 60.83
CA GLU A 362 20.58 -14.16 61.93
C GLU A 362 20.12 -15.51 62.47
N ILE A 363 19.80 -16.48 61.60
CA ILE A 363 19.44 -17.84 62.02
C ILE A 363 20.59 -18.48 62.81
N ALA A 364 21.84 -18.32 62.38
CA ALA A 364 23.00 -18.85 63.09
C ALA A 364 23.19 -18.20 64.46
N LYS A 365 23.02 -16.88 64.58
CA LYS A 365 23.04 -16.16 65.86
C LYS A 365 21.91 -16.62 66.79
N PHE A 366 20.70 -16.73 66.26
CA PHE A 366 19.53 -17.18 67.00
C PHE A 366 19.70 -18.62 67.51
N ASN A 367 20.24 -19.52 66.67
CA ASN A 367 20.55 -20.89 67.08
C ASN A 367 21.65 -20.94 68.16
N ALA A 368 22.68 -20.10 68.07
CA ALA A 368 23.71 -20.00 69.11
C ALA A 368 23.15 -19.49 70.44
N GLU A 369 22.28 -18.47 70.39
CA GLU A 369 21.62 -17.91 71.57
C GLU A 369 20.63 -18.90 72.20
N ALA A 370 19.86 -19.63 71.39
CA ALA A 370 19.00 -20.72 71.84
C ALA A 370 19.81 -21.85 72.49
N ALA A 371 20.99 -22.17 71.96
CA ALA A 371 21.89 -23.17 72.56
C ALA A 371 22.44 -22.71 73.92
N VAL A 372 22.83 -21.44 74.07
CA VAL A 372 23.27 -20.86 75.36
C VAL A 372 22.13 -20.87 76.38
N ASN A 373 20.92 -20.46 75.98
CA ASN A 373 19.75 -20.47 76.86
C ASN A 373 19.36 -21.89 77.27
N ASN A 374 19.41 -22.86 76.35
CA ASN A 374 19.21 -24.27 76.68
C ASN A 374 20.27 -24.80 77.63
N ALA A 375 21.56 -24.47 77.42
CA ALA A 375 22.64 -24.86 78.32
C ALA A 375 22.47 -24.27 79.72
N ASN A 376 22.07 -23.00 79.83
CA ASN A 376 21.75 -22.34 81.09
C ASN A 376 20.54 -22.98 81.78
N GLY A 377 19.48 -23.30 81.04
CA GLY A 377 18.31 -24.01 81.58
C GLY A 377 18.66 -25.40 82.12
N VAL A 378 19.51 -26.15 81.42
CA VAL A 378 20.02 -27.46 81.89
C VAL A 378 20.90 -27.31 83.12
N ALA A 379 21.78 -26.29 83.16
CA ALA A 379 22.63 -26.01 84.33
C ALA A 379 21.78 -25.64 85.56
N GLN A 380 20.79 -24.75 85.40
CA GLN A 380 19.87 -24.34 86.45
C GLN A 380 19.06 -25.55 86.97
N SER A 381 18.57 -26.40 86.08
CA SER A 381 17.85 -27.63 86.42
C SER A 381 18.71 -28.60 87.23
N ARG A 382 19.99 -28.78 86.86
CA ARG A 382 20.94 -29.60 87.63
C ARG A 382 21.19 -29.05 89.03
N ILE A 383 21.31 -27.74 89.19
CA ILE A 383 21.49 -27.10 90.51
C ILE A 383 20.27 -27.34 91.39
N ILE A 384 19.06 -27.12 90.86
CA ILE A 384 17.80 -27.33 91.59
C ILE A 384 17.65 -28.80 92.01
N ASN A 385 17.96 -29.74 91.11
CA ASN A 385 17.90 -31.17 91.42
C ASN A 385 18.92 -31.57 92.50
N ALA A 386 20.16 -31.08 92.41
CA ALA A 386 21.19 -31.34 93.42
C ALA A 386 20.82 -30.75 94.79
N GLU A 387 20.19 -29.57 94.84
CA GLU A 387 19.71 -28.97 96.09
C GLU A 387 18.53 -29.75 96.69
N ALA A 388 17.61 -30.24 95.85
CA ALA A 388 16.53 -31.11 96.27
C ALA A 388 17.04 -32.45 96.83
N GLU A 389 18.04 -33.09 96.18
CA GLU A 389 18.69 -34.31 96.67
C GLU A 389 19.44 -34.09 97.99
N ALA A 390 20.15 -32.97 98.13
CA ALA A 390 20.83 -32.61 99.38
C ALA A 390 19.82 -32.44 100.52
N ARG A 391 18.71 -31.72 100.28
CA ARG A 391 17.63 -31.59 101.27
C ARG A 391 17.00 -32.94 101.62
N ALA A 392 16.76 -33.81 100.63
CA ALA A 392 16.24 -35.15 100.87
C ALA A 392 17.18 -35.97 101.77
N THR A 393 18.49 -35.89 101.53
CA THR A 393 19.51 -36.60 102.30
C THR A 393 19.65 -36.06 103.73
N ILE A 394 19.50 -34.75 103.94
CA ILE A 394 19.47 -34.15 105.29
C ILE A 394 18.23 -34.63 106.05
N VAL A 395 17.05 -34.63 105.41
CA VAL A 395 15.81 -35.08 106.05
C VAL A 395 15.87 -36.57 106.39
N THR A 396 16.36 -37.42 105.47
CA THR A 396 16.55 -38.85 105.75
C THR A 396 17.62 -39.10 106.82
N GLY A 397 18.74 -38.38 106.78
CA GLY A 397 19.79 -38.45 107.79
C GLY A 397 19.30 -38.05 109.19
N ASN A 398 18.49 -36.99 109.29
CA ASN A 398 17.87 -36.59 110.55
C ASN A 398 16.85 -37.62 111.04
N ALA A 399 16.02 -38.18 110.15
CA ALA A 399 15.09 -39.25 110.49
C ALA A 399 15.82 -40.50 111.01
N GLU A 400 16.93 -40.88 110.37
CA GLU A 400 17.77 -42.00 110.75
C GLU A 400 18.47 -41.75 112.10
N GLY A 401 18.97 -40.54 112.33
CA GLY A 401 19.53 -40.12 113.62
C GLY A 401 18.49 -40.15 114.75
N THR A 402 17.27 -39.70 114.47
CA THR A 402 16.14 -39.76 115.44
C THR A 402 15.74 -41.21 115.73
N ARG A 403 15.76 -42.08 114.72
CA ARG A 403 15.50 -43.51 114.86
C ARG A 403 16.57 -44.20 115.72
N ILE A 404 17.85 -43.93 115.46
CA ILE A 404 18.98 -44.52 116.20
C ILE A 404 18.97 -44.06 117.66
N THR A 405 18.73 -42.77 117.93
CA THR A 405 18.64 -42.24 119.30
C THR A 405 17.47 -42.84 120.07
N ALA A 406 16.29 -42.94 119.45
CA ALA A 406 15.13 -43.58 120.09
C ALA A 406 15.35 -45.08 120.40
N VAL A 407 16.01 -45.82 119.49
CA VAL A 407 16.39 -47.23 119.73
C VAL A 407 17.44 -47.32 120.84
N GLY A 408 18.47 -46.47 120.82
CA GLY A 408 19.50 -46.44 121.87
C GLY A 408 18.94 -46.10 123.26
N GLU A 409 18.00 -45.16 123.36
CA GLU A 409 17.29 -44.86 124.60
C GLU A 409 16.43 -46.04 125.08
N ALA A 410 15.74 -46.72 124.16
CA ALA A 410 14.95 -47.91 124.49
C ALA A 410 15.83 -49.06 124.99
N GLU A 411 16.97 -49.32 124.33
CA GLU A 411 17.95 -50.33 124.77
C GLU A 411 18.57 -49.98 126.12
N ALA A 412 18.98 -48.72 126.32
CA ALA A 412 19.50 -48.25 127.60
C ALA A 412 18.46 -48.41 128.72
N LYS A 413 17.18 -48.13 128.44
CA LYS A 413 16.07 -48.30 129.39
C LYS A 413 15.82 -49.78 129.71
N VAL A 414 15.91 -50.68 128.72
CA VAL A 414 15.84 -52.14 128.92
C VAL A 414 17.02 -52.63 129.77
N ILE A 415 18.23 -52.16 129.50
CA ILE A 415 19.42 -52.50 130.29
C ILE A 415 19.26 -52.02 131.73
N GLN A 416 18.82 -50.78 131.96
CA GLN A 416 18.53 -50.27 133.31
C GLN A 416 17.49 -51.12 134.05
N LEU A 417 16.37 -51.47 133.39
CA LEU A 417 15.34 -52.34 133.99
C LEU A 417 15.89 -53.72 134.33
N LYS A 418 16.73 -54.31 133.47
CA LYS A 418 17.41 -55.58 133.73
C LYS A 418 18.39 -55.47 134.90
N THR A 419 19.16 -54.38 134.98
CA THR A 419 20.09 -54.13 136.11
C THR A 419 19.34 -53.99 137.43
N ASN A 420 18.21 -53.26 137.43
CA ASN A 420 17.38 -53.06 138.62
C ASN A 420 16.68 -54.35 139.09
N ALA A 421 16.30 -55.25 138.16
CA ALA A 421 15.64 -56.50 138.51
C ALA A 421 16.62 -57.59 139.03
N VAL A 422 17.89 -57.56 138.61
CA VAL A 422 18.85 -58.65 138.85
C VAL A 422 19.92 -58.32 139.92
N GLY A 423 20.09 -57.05 140.29
CA GLY A 423 21.11 -56.63 141.26
C GLY A 423 22.52 -56.61 140.65
N GLN A 424 23.26 -55.52 140.91
CA GLN A 424 24.52 -55.17 140.24
C GLN A 424 25.60 -56.26 140.23
N GLY A 425 25.64 -57.15 141.23
CA GLY A 425 26.65 -58.22 141.32
C GLY A 425 26.43 -59.40 140.38
N ASN A 426 25.18 -59.77 140.07
CA ASN A 426 24.88 -60.99 139.30
C ASN A 426 24.68 -60.74 137.79
N PHE A 427 24.42 -59.49 137.38
CA PHE A 427 24.19 -59.15 135.97
C PHE A 427 25.47 -59.26 135.12
N ALA A 428 26.64 -58.89 135.67
CA ALA A 428 27.92 -59.00 134.98
C ALA A 428 28.29 -60.46 134.64
N LEU A 429 27.96 -61.42 135.52
CA LEU A 429 28.17 -62.86 135.27
C LEU A 429 27.28 -63.39 134.14
N ILE A 430 26.03 -62.92 134.04
CA ILE A 430 25.10 -63.32 132.98
C ILE A 430 25.51 -62.70 131.63
N GLU A 431 25.95 -61.44 131.60
CA GLU A 431 26.42 -60.77 130.38
C GLU A 431 27.72 -61.40 129.88
N VAL A 432 28.65 -61.74 130.77
CA VAL A 432 29.86 -62.52 130.44
C VAL A 432 29.51 -63.92 129.95
N GLY A 433 28.52 -64.59 130.57
CA GLY A 433 28.01 -65.88 130.12
C GLY A 433 27.36 -65.84 128.73
N LYS A 434 26.61 -64.77 128.40
CA LYS A 434 26.04 -64.56 127.06
C LYS A 434 27.08 -64.17 126.02
N ALA A 435 28.08 -63.35 126.38
CA ALA A 435 29.19 -63.04 125.51
C ALA A 435 30.05 -64.28 125.20
N LEU A 436 30.25 -65.18 126.18
CA LEU A 436 30.87 -66.49 125.96
C LEU A 436 29.99 -67.41 125.09
N ALA A 437 28.67 -67.43 125.28
CA ALA A 437 27.74 -68.24 124.47
C ALA A 437 27.59 -67.74 123.01
N ALA A 438 27.64 -66.42 122.78
CA ALA A 438 27.61 -65.83 121.44
C ALA A 438 28.94 -66.02 120.68
N SER A 439 30.04 -66.28 121.40
CA SER A 439 31.39 -66.47 120.81
C SER A 439 31.71 -67.90 120.34
N GLY A 440 30.79 -68.88 120.51
CA GLY A 440 30.84 -70.16 119.80
C GLY A 440 32.00 -71.13 120.10
N LEU A 441 32.65 -71.04 121.27
CA LEU A 441 33.77 -71.92 121.68
C LEU A 441 33.30 -73.15 122.49
N LYS A 442 33.75 -74.36 122.11
CA LYS A 442 33.31 -75.68 122.64
C LYS A 442 34.44 -76.35 123.46
N LEU A 443 34.21 -76.72 124.73
CA LEU A 443 35.17 -77.42 125.63
C LEU A 443 34.60 -78.72 126.23
N VAL A 444 34.98 -79.87 125.67
CA VAL A 444 35.21 -81.15 126.40
C VAL A 444 36.35 -81.87 125.68
N PRO A 445 37.42 -82.32 126.37
CA PRO A 445 38.52 -83.08 125.75
C PRO A 445 38.40 -84.60 125.97
N ASP A 446 38.61 -85.36 124.90
CA ASP A 446 39.10 -86.76 124.88
C ASP A 446 40.30 -86.77 123.91
N ILE A 447 41.56 -86.79 124.39
CA ILE A 447 42.45 -87.99 124.49
C ILE A 447 42.86 -88.50 123.08
N ILE A 448 44.11 -88.62 122.63
CA ILE A 448 45.46 -88.64 123.24
C ILE A 448 46.53 -88.27 122.19
N ALA A 449 47.64 -87.70 122.67
CA ALA A 449 48.92 -87.50 121.99
C ALA A 449 49.51 -88.82 121.44
N GLY A 450 50.13 -88.87 120.27
CA GLY A 450 51.39 -88.20 119.96
C GLY A 450 52.39 -89.23 119.42
N GLY A 451 53.49 -88.73 118.83
CA GLY A 451 54.72 -89.50 118.60
C GLY A 451 54.72 -90.38 117.36
N GLY A 452 55.72 -90.18 116.50
CA GLY A 452 55.82 -90.84 115.20
C GLY A 452 56.03 -92.34 115.26
N ALA A 453 55.39 -93.04 114.31
CA ALA A 453 56.00 -93.94 113.33
C ALA A 453 54.92 -94.30 112.29
N GLU A 454 55.30 -94.27 111.01
CA GLU A 454 54.57 -94.79 109.83
C GLU A 454 53.25 -94.12 109.36
N GLY A 455 53.30 -93.54 108.14
CA GLY A 455 52.23 -93.66 107.14
C GLY A 455 51.15 -92.55 107.03
N GLY A 456 51.31 -91.65 106.04
CA GLY A 456 50.21 -91.28 105.13
C GLY A 456 49.30 -90.06 105.38
N ASN A 457 49.58 -88.98 104.63
CA ASN A 457 48.64 -88.19 103.79
C ASN A 457 47.82 -86.98 104.35
N SER A 458 48.36 -85.78 104.10
CA SER A 458 47.78 -84.58 103.42
C SER A 458 46.26 -84.29 103.46
N GLY A 459 45.84 -83.07 103.84
CA GLY A 459 44.64 -82.47 103.22
C GLY A 459 43.70 -81.49 103.95
N ILE A 460 44.16 -80.47 104.72
CA ILE A 460 43.22 -79.45 105.28
C ILE A 460 43.57 -77.99 104.91
N VAL A 461 44.84 -77.67 104.66
CA VAL A 461 45.24 -76.29 104.30
C VAL A 461 44.96 -75.94 102.82
N GLN A 462 44.76 -76.96 101.96
CA GLN A 462 44.44 -76.76 100.54
C GLN A 462 42.93 -76.53 100.27
N VAL A 463 42.06 -76.86 101.24
CA VAL A 463 40.59 -76.70 101.12
C VAL A 463 40.18 -75.24 101.29
N LEU A 464 40.94 -74.45 102.07
CA LEU A 464 40.60 -73.05 102.36
C LEU A 464 40.89 -72.10 101.18
N MET A 465 41.81 -72.46 100.27
CA MET A 465 42.27 -71.59 99.18
C MET A 465 41.53 -71.81 97.85
N ALA A 466 40.81 -72.94 97.70
CA ALA A 466 40.04 -73.27 96.49
C ALA A 466 38.65 -72.58 96.44
N GLY A 467 38.12 -72.11 97.57
CA GLY A 467 36.83 -71.41 97.63
C GLY A 467 36.86 -69.98 97.07
N LEU A 468 38.01 -69.30 97.15
CA LEU A 468 38.17 -67.89 96.77
C LEU A 468 38.46 -67.65 95.28
N LEU A 469 38.94 -68.66 94.55
CA LEU A 469 39.27 -68.55 93.12
C LEU A 469 38.13 -68.96 92.18
N ARG A 470 37.11 -69.69 92.67
CA ARG A 470 35.98 -70.18 91.87
C ARG A 470 34.94 -69.09 91.56
N ASP A 471 34.84 -68.06 92.38
CA ASP A 471 33.83 -67.00 92.24
C ASP A 471 34.22 -65.89 91.24
N MET A 472 35.52 -65.73 90.95
CA MET A 472 36.01 -64.71 90.01
C MET A 472 36.03 -65.15 88.53
N ALA A 473 35.88 -66.45 88.24
CA ALA A 473 35.98 -66.98 86.87
C ALA A 473 34.65 -66.98 86.10
N THR A 474 33.49 -66.95 86.76
CA THR A 474 32.16 -67.05 86.13
C THR A 474 31.64 -65.76 85.48
N LYS A 475 32.26 -64.60 85.73
CA LYS A 475 31.75 -63.31 85.25
C LYS A 475 32.34 -62.83 83.90
N ARG A 476 33.45 -63.42 83.43
CA ARG A 476 34.15 -62.97 82.20
C ARG A 476 33.66 -63.63 80.90
N GLN A 477 32.77 -64.62 80.96
CA GLN A 477 32.41 -65.44 79.79
C GLN A 477 31.18 -64.95 79.00
N ASN A 478 30.48 -63.90 79.45
CA ASN A 478 29.21 -63.45 78.86
C ASN A 478 29.27 -62.24 77.90
N GLU A 479 30.41 -61.58 77.69
CA GLU A 479 30.48 -60.36 76.86
C GLU A 479 31.24 -60.54 75.52
N ALA A 480 31.58 -61.77 75.14
CA ALA A 480 32.28 -62.08 73.88
C ALA A 480 31.38 -62.40 72.67
N ASN A 481 30.04 -62.29 72.79
CA ASN A 481 29.10 -62.60 71.70
C ASN A 481 28.17 -61.42 71.41
N THR A 482 28.59 -60.50 70.53
CA THR A 482 27.79 -59.71 69.55
C THR A 482 28.58 -58.50 69.06
N ALA A 483 29.70 -58.78 68.39
CA ALA A 483 30.21 -57.95 67.31
C ALA A 483 29.95 -58.74 66.00
N ILE A 484 29.94 -58.04 64.85
CA ILE A 484 29.84 -58.49 63.45
C ILE A 484 28.52 -58.10 62.77
N GLU A 485 28.50 -56.92 62.16
CA GLU A 485 28.19 -56.79 60.73
C GLU A 485 28.91 -55.54 60.17
N GLU A 486 29.81 -55.79 59.22
CA GLU A 486 30.64 -54.81 58.51
C GLU A 486 29.89 -54.10 57.36
N PRO A 487 30.36 -52.92 56.92
CA PRO A 487 29.81 -52.21 55.77
C PRO A 487 30.45 -52.70 54.46
N LYS A 488 29.69 -52.70 53.36
CA LYS A 488 30.26 -52.77 52.00
C LYS A 488 29.61 -51.75 51.07
N ALA A 489 30.50 -50.97 50.47
CA ALA A 489 30.61 -50.51 49.09
C ALA A 489 29.33 -50.43 48.23
#